data_AF-A0A4R6U846-F1
#
_entry.id   AF-A0A4R6U846-F1
#
_cell.length_a   1.000
_cell.length_b   1.000
_cell.length_c   1.000
_cell.angle_alpha   90.00
_cell.angle_beta   90.00
_cell.angle_gamma   90.00
#
_symmetry.space_group_name_H-M   'P 1'
#
loop_
_entity.id
_entity.type
_entity.pdbx_description
1 polymer ?
#
loop_
_entity_poly.entity_id
_entity_poly.type
_entity_poly.pdbx_seq_one_letter_code
_entity_poly.pdbx_strand_id
1 'polypeptide(L)'
;MSDYRVRISVRNARLLRAIERAGHRPGAPFAAAVGISYYGALLPYINLTRSPLTPDGLLRECAWALCDFLNASPSDLWSDAQLQPLAKNHSSIDLDADSMQALAGGGASADPLRLASHAQASRIIQDALDSLTPREASVIRERFFSDSSLDEIAEKMEVTRERVRQIEAKALRKLRHKSRIPQELAGIADVIGGAADA
;
A
#
# COMPACT_ATOMS: atom_id res chain seq x y z
N MET A 1 2.71 -21.18 -4.00
CA MET A 1 2.94 -20.49 -5.29
C MET A 1 1.87 -19.42 -5.39
N SER A 2 2.22 -18.19 -5.80
CA SER A 2 1.27 -17.10 -5.93
C SER A 2 0.67 -17.09 -7.34
N ASP A 3 -0.53 -17.64 -7.49
CA ASP A 3 -1.18 -17.81 -8.79
C ASP A 3 -2.00 -16.58 -9.21
N TYR A 4 -2.22 -15.63 -8.30
CA TYR A 4 -3.08 -14.47 -8.51
C TYR A 4 -2.35 -13.15 -8.25
N ARG A 5 -2.56 -12.15 -9.12
CA ARG A 5 -2.11 -10.77 -8.92
C ARG A 5 -3.30 -9.85 -8.74
N VAL A 6 -3.46 -9.32 -7.53
CA VAL A 6 -4.53 -8.38 -7.18
C VAL A 6 -4.00 -6.95 -7.27
N ARG A 7 -4.76 -6.07 -7.94
CA ARG A 7 -4.51 -4.63 -7.93
C ARG A 7 -5.58 -3.93 -7.09
N ILE A 8 -5.16 -3.24 -6.04
CA ILE A 8 -6.01 -2.37 -5.22
C ILE A 8 -5.81 -0.94 -5.73
N SER A 9 -6.88 -0.26 -6.14
CA SER A 9 -6.83 1.13 -6.61
C SER A 9 -7.65 2.06 -5.74
N VAL A 10 -7.10 3.23 -5.43
CA VAL A 10 -7.78 4.33 -4.75
C VAL A 10 -8.38 5.26 -5.80
N ARG A 11 -9.65 5.63 -5.61
CA ARG A 11 -10.38 6.55 -6.50
C ARG A 11 -11.20 7.55 -5.70
N ASN A 12 -11.53 8.69 -6.32
CA ASN A 12 -12.37 9.72 -5.72
C ASN A 12 -13.83 9.26 -5.64
N ALA A 13 -14.22 8.71 -4.49
CA ALA A 13 -15.59 8.25 -4.24
C ALA A 13 -16.63 9.39 -4.26
N ARG A 14 -16.27 10.61 -3.84
CA ARG A 14 -17.19 11.76 -3.81
C ARG A 14 -17.58 12.17 -5.23
N LEU A 15 -16.57 12.37 -6.08
CA LEU A 15 -16.77 12.68 -7.49
C LEU A 15 -17.54 11.57 -8.23
N LEU A 16 -17.16 10.30 -8.02
CA LEU A 16 -17.85 9.17 -8.67
C LEU A 16 -19.34 9.13 -8.31
N ARG A 17 -19.67 9.26 -7.01
CA ARG A 17 -21.06 9.31 -6.55
C ARG A 17 -21.82 10.52 -7.07
N ALA A 18 -21.17 11.67 -7.19
CA ALA A 18 -21.79 12.87 -7.74
C ALA A 18 -22.16 12.68 -9.23
N ILE A 19 -21.26 12.09 -10.02
CA ILE A 19 -21.51 11.76 -11.43
C ILE A 19 -22.68 10.77 -11.56
N GLU A 20 -22.71 9.73 -10.73
CA GLU A 20 -23.78 8.73 -10.72
C GLU A 20 -25.12 9.33 -10.32
N ARG A 21 -25.16 10.21 -9.32
CA ARG A 21 -26.37 10.94 -8.91
C ARG A 21 -26.91 11.85 -9.99
N ALA A 22 -26.02 12.42 -10.81
CA ALA A 22 -26.40 13.19 -11.99
C ALA A 22 -26.88 12.31 -13.17
N GLY A 23 -26.94 10.98 -13.00
CA GLY A 23 -27.43 10.05 -14.03
C GLY A 23 -26.39 9.70 -15.10
N HIS A 24 -25.12 10.06 -14.89
CA HIS A 24 -24.05 9.79 -15.84
C HIS A 24 -23.18 8.62 -15.42
N ARG A 25 -22.49 8.01 -16.40
CA ARG A 25 -21.42 7.04 -16.14
C ARG A 25 -20.06 7.73 -16.26
N PRO A 26 -19.15 7.55 -15.29
CA PRO A 26 -17.78 8.08 -15.38
C PRO A 26 -17.08 7.54 -16.63
N GLY A 27 -16.52 8.43 -17.46
CA GLY A 27 -15.83 8.03 -18.69
C GLY A 27 -15.66 9.17 -19.68
N ALA A 28 -15.15 8.84 -20.86
CA ALA A 28 -14.97 9.80 -21.95
C ALA A 28 -16.27 10.48 -22.41
N PRO A 29 -17.43 9.80 -22.48
CA PRO A 29 -18.70 10.46 -22.85
C PRO A 29 -19.12 11.54 -21.85
N PHE A 30 -18.98 11.27 -20.54
CA PHE A 30 -19.27 12.26 -19.50
C PHE A 30 -18.28 13.43 -19.56
N ALA A 31 -16.98 13.16 -19.73
CA ALA A 31 -15.99 14.22 -19.89
C ALA A 31 -16.31 15.14 -21.07
N ALA A 32 -16.73 14.57 -22.20
CA ALA A 32 -17.17 15.33 -23.37
C ALA A 32 -18.43 16.17 -23.08
N ALA A 33 -19.40 15.63 -22.34
CA ALA A 33 -20.62 16.36 -21.96
C ALA A 33 -20.32 17.59 -21.06
N VAL A 34 -19.33 17.46 -20.18
CA VAL A 34 -18.84 18.57 -19.33
C VAL A 34 -17.96 19.56 -20.12
N GLY A 35 -17.44 19.16 -21.29
CA GLY A 35 -16.50 19.97 -22.09
C GLY A 35 -15.05 19.89 -21.62
N ILE A 36 -14.65 18.81 -20.95
CA ILE A 36 -13.27 18.62 -20.45
C ILE A 36 -12.60 17.38 -21.04
N SER A 37 -11.27 17.36 -21.01
CA SER A 37 -10.50 16.19 -21.43
C SER A 37 -10.65 15.01 -20.46
N TYR A 38 -10.98 13.83 -20.98
CA TYR A 38 -11.04 12.61 -20.17
C TYR A 38 -9.67 12.28 -19.55
N TYR A 39 -8.65 12.08 -20.38
CA TYR A 39 -7.31 11.71 -19.91
C TYR A 39 -6.56 12.89 -19.27
N GLY A 40 -6.85 14.12 -19.71
CA GLY A 40 -6.15 15.32 -19.24
C GLY A 40 -6.73 15.92 -17.96
N ALA A 41 -8.00 15.68 -17.64
CA ALA A 41 -8.66 16.29 -16.48
C ALA A 41 -9.46 15.27 -15.66
N LEU A 42 -10.50 14.65 -16.23
CA LEU A 42 -11.42 13.82 -15.45
C LEU A 42 -10.74 12.60 -14.82
N LEU A 43 -9.95 11.85 -15.58
CA LEU A 43 -9.28 10.64 -15.11
C LEU A 43 -8.26 10.94 -13.99
N PRO A 44 -7.39 11.97 -14.09
CA PRO A 44 -6.56 12.41 -12.98
C PRO A 44 -7.33 12.78 -11.70
N TYR A 45 -8.51 13.41 -11.82
CA TYR A 45 -9.35 13.74 -10.66
C TYR A 45 -10.01 12.51 -10.05
N ILE A 46 -10.47 11.55 -10.87
CA ILE A 46 -10.98 10.26 -10.40
C ILE A 46 -9.87 9.47 -9.72
N ASN A 47 -8.64 9.51 -10.24
CA ASN A 47 -7.49 8.78 -9.71
C ASN A 47 -6.78 9.50 -8.56
N LEU A 48 -7.22 10.70 -8.18
CA LEU A 48 -6.58 11.54 -7.15
C LEU A 48 -5.10 11.83 -7.45
N THR A 49 -4.67 11.81 -8.71
CA THR A 49 -3.27 12.09 -9.11
C THR A 49 -3.05 13.55 -9.49
N ARG A 50 -4.10 14.37 -9.45
CA ARG A 50 -4.03 15.81 -9.69
C ARG A 50 -4.96 16.56 -8.75
N SER A 51 -4.47 17.66 -8.19
CA SER A 51 -5.28 18.58 -7.38
C SER A 51 -6.26 19.36 -8.27
N PRO A 52 -7.52 19.55 -7.85
CA PRO A 52 -8.45 20.46 -8.53
C PRO A 52 -8.00 21.93 -8.44
N LEU A 53 -7.08 22.25 -7.53
CA LEU A 53 -6.54 23.59 -7.33
C LEU A 53 -5.25 23.83 -8.13
N THR A 54 -5.02 25.09 -8.50
CA THR A 54 -3.73 25.60 -8.96
C THR A 54 -2.77 25.78 -7.77
N PRO A 55 -1.47 25.94 -8.00
CA PRO A 55 -0.51 26.24 -6.93
C PRO A 55 -0.87 27.49 -6.12
N ASP A 56 -1.56 28.46 -6.75
CA ASP A 56 -2.03 29.69 -6.13
C ASP A 56 -3.33 29.51 -5.31
N GLY A 57 -3.84 28.27 -5.21
CA GLY A 57 -5.04 27.93 -4.45
C GLY A 57 -6.36 28.19 -5.18
N LEU A 58 -6.32 28.61 -6.45
CA LEU A 58 -7.53 28.84 -7.25
C LEU A 58 -8.04 27.54 -7.87
N LEU A 59 -9.35 27.43 -8.06
CA LEU A 59 -9.94 26.27 -8.73
C LEU A 59 -9.56 26.29 -10.22
N ARG A 60 -9.06 25.17 -10.74
CA ARG A 60 -8.78 25.02 -12.17
C ARG A 60 -10.08 25.09 -12.97
N GLU A 61 -10.03 25.62 -14.19
CA GLU A 61 -11.18 25.71 -15.09
C GLU A 61 -11.89 24.36 -15.28
N CYS A 62 -11.12 23.27 -15.46
CA CYS A 62 -11.71 21.94 -15.62
C CYS A 62 -12.41 21.42 -14.37
N ALA A 63 -11.93 21.81 -13.18
CA ALA A 63 -12.57 21.46 -11.91
C ALA A 63 -13.80 22.33 -11.66
N TRP A 64 -13.76 23.61 -12.05
CA TRP A 64 -14.90 24.49 -12.03
C TRP A 64 -16.03 24.00 -12.95
N ALA A 65 -15.70 23.60 -14.18
CA ALA A 65 -16.69 23.03 -15.12
C ALA A 65 -17.38 21.78 -14.57
N LEU A 66 -16.66 20.95 -13.80
CA LEU A 66 -17.26 19.80 -13.12
C LEU A 66 -18.22 20.23 -12.01
N CYS A 67 -17.86 21.22 -11.20
CA CYS A 67 -18.73 21.78 -10.17
C CYS A 67 -20.01 22.37 -10.78
N ASP A 68 -19.87 23.15 -11.84
CA ASP A 68 -20.98 23.79 -12.56
C ASP A 68 -21.93 22.73 -13.16
N PHE A 69 -21.38 21.77 -13.90
CA PHE A 69 -22.17 20.72 -14.54
C PHE A 69 -22.89 19.81 -13.54
N LEU A 70 -22.22 19.45 -12.44
CA LEU A 70 -22.80 18.58 -11.41
C LEU A 70 -23.65 19.36 -10.39
N ASN A 71 -23.76 20.69 -10.54
CA ASN A 71 -24.41 21.58 -9.58
C ASN A 71 -23.96 21.32 -8.14
N ALA A 72 -22.63 21.25 -7.95
CA ALA A 72 -21.99 20.85 -6.71
C ALA A 72 -20.87 21.84 -6.34
N SER A 73 -20.64 22.04 -5.05
CA SER A 73 -19.50 22.85 -4.60
C SER A 73 -18.20 22.04 -4.63
N PRO A 74 -17.01 22.70 -4.65
CA PRO A 74 -15.74 21.98 -4.62
C PRO A 74 -15.59 21.01 -3.43
N SER A 75 -16.12 21.37 -2.25
CA SER A 75 -16.09 20.52 -1.06
C SER A 75 -16.99 19.29 -1.17
N ASP A 76 -18.01 19.32 -2.01
CA ASP A 76 -18.87 18.16 -2.29
C ASP A 76 -18.14 17.12 -3.16
N LEU A 77 -17.27 17.58 -4.07
CA LEU A 77 -16.55 16.73 -5.01
C LEU A 77 -15.17 16.28 -4.50
N TRP A 78 -14.52 17.08 -3.65
CA TRP A 78 -13.22 16.79 -3.05
C TRP A 78 -13.22 17.14 -1.56
N SER A 79 -12.67 16.25 -0.73
CA SER A 79 -12.34 16.60 0.67
C SER A 79 -11.00 17.33 0.75
N ASP A 80 -10.74 18.05 1.83
CA ASP A 80 -9.45 18.72 2.08
C ASP A 80 -8.25 17.76 1.97
N ALA A 81 -8.39 16.54 2.48
CA ALA A 81 -7.37 15.49 2.37
C ALA A 81 -7.07 15.07 0.92
N GLN A 82 -8.01 15.25 0.00
CA GLN A 82 -7.89 14.90 -1.42
C GLN A 82 -7.28 16.02 -2.27
N LEU A 83 -7.11 17.22 -1.69
CA LEU A 83 -6.48 18.34 -2.39
C LEU A 83 -4.98 18.09 -2.61
N GLN A 84 -4.37 17.25 -1.78
CA GLN A 84 -3.02 16.74 -2.01
C GLN A 84 -3.08 15.51 -2.92
N PRO A 85 -2.43 15.57 -4.11
CA PRO A 85 -2.45 14.46 -5.05
C PRO A 85 -1.62 13.27 -4.56
N LEU A 86 -2.09 12.06 -4.86
CA LEU A 86 -1.36 10.83 -4.61
C LEU A 86 -0.23 10.67 -5.63
N ALA A 87 0.97 10.32 -5.15
CA ALA A 87 2.10 9.95 -6.01
C ALA A 87 1.79 8.66 -6.81
N LYS A 88 1.06 7.72 -6.20
CA LYS A 88 0.59 6.48 -6.83
C LYS A 88 -0.80 6.14 -6.30
N ASN A 89 -1.73 5.82 -7.20
CA ASN A 89 -3.13 5.56 -6.86
C ASN A 89 -3.47 4.06 -6.76
N HIS A 90 -2.51 3.16 -6.86
CA HIS A 90 -2.75 1.73 -6.78
C HIS A 90 -1.55 0.96 -6.21
N SER A 91 -1.85 -0.17 -5.60
CA SER A 91 -0.87 -1.18 -5.17
C SER A 91 -1.21 -2.53 -5.76
N SER A 92 -0.20 -3.36 -5.99
CA SER A 92 -0.38 -4.72 -6.51
C SER A 92 0.28 -5.73 -5.58
N ILE A 93 -0.46 -6.80 -5.30
CA ILE A 93 -0.07 -7.88 -4.38
C ILE A 93 -0.26 -9.20 -5.09
N ASP A 94 0.70 -10.10 -4.94
CA ASP A 94 0.60 -11.46 -5.44
C ASP A 94 0.08 -12.34 -4.29
N LEU A 95 -0.99 -13.09 -4.54
CA LEU A 95 -1.71 -13.93 -3.56
C LEU A 95 -1.83 -15.37 -4.07
N ASP A 96 -1.93 -16.31 -3.14
CA ASP A 96 -2.33 -17.69 -3.43
C ASP A 96 -3.86 -17.84 -3.50
N ALA A 97 -4.32 -19.03 -3.89
CA ALA A 97 -5.73 -19.34 -4.05
C ALA A 97 -6.52 -19.17 -2.74
N ASP A 98 -5.96 -19.63 -1.62
CA ASP A 98 -6.60 -19.58 -0.31
C ASP A 98 -6.79 -18.12 0.16
N SER A 99 -5.77 -17.26 0.01
CA SER A 99 -5.84 -15.85 0.35
C SER A 99 -6.81 -15.07 -0.54
N MET A 100 -6.89 -15.40 -1.83
CA MET A 100 -7.86 -14.83 -2.76
C MET A 100 -9.30 -15.15 -2.37
N GLN A 101 -9.55 -16.39 -1.96
CA GLN A 101 -10.88 -16.83 -1.57
C GLN A 101 -11.34 -16.15 -0.27
N ALA A 102 -10.42 -15.93 0.67
CA ALA A 102 -10.70 -15.12 1.86
C ALA A 102 -11.08 -13.68 1.51
N LEU A 103 -10.36 -13.05 0.56
CA LEU A 103 -10.64 -11.69 0.07
C LEU A 103 -12.01 -11.58 -0.61
N ALA A 104 -12.34 -12.53 -1.47
CA ALA A 104 -13.62 -12.54 -2.20
C ALA A 104 -14.81 -12.90 -1.30
N GLY A 105 -14.60 -13.69 -0.24
CA GLY A 105 -15.64 -14.17 0.67
C GLY A 105 -16.17 -13.12 1.65
N GLY A 106 -15.59 -11.92 1.71
CA GLY A 106 -16.09 -10.81 2.54
C GLY A 106 -15.99 -11.04 4.05
N GLY A 107 -15.21 -12.02 4.51
CA GLY A 107 -14.94 -12.22 5.94
C GLY A 107 -14.15 -11.05 6.51
N ALA A 108 -14.50 -10.55 7.69
CA ALA A 108 -13.86 -9.41 8.35
C ALA A 108 -12.34 -9.57 8.60
N SER A 109 -11.78 -10.77 8.42
CA SER A 109 -10.33 -11.03 8.45
C SER A 109 -9.60 -10.66 7.16
N ALA A 110 -10.31 -10.32 6.08
CA ALA A 110 -9.75 -10.05 4.76
C ALA A 110 -9.95 -8.58 4.35
N ASP A 111 -9.67 -7.65 5.26
CA ASP A 111 -9.55 -6.24 4.89
C ASP A 111 -8.41 -6.09 3.85
N PRO A 112 -8.70 -5.65 2.61
CA PRO A 112 -7.70 -5.49 1.57
C PRO A 112 -6.55 -4.57 1.98
N LEU A 113 -6.82 -3.59 2.86
CA LEU A 113 -5.78 -2.71 3.40
C LEU A 113 -4.83 -3.48 4.32
N ARG A 114 -5.36 -4.32 5.21
CA ARG A 114 -4.51 -5.16 6.10
C ARG A 114 -3.69 -6.14 5.29
N LEU A 115 -4.26 -6.76 4.25
CA LEU A 115 -3.53 -7.63 3.34
C LEU A 115 -2.44 -6.88 2.57
N ALA A 116 -2.70 -5.65 2.13
CA ALA A 116 -1.70 -4.80 1.50
C ALA A 116 -0.55 -4.44 2.46
N SER A 117 -0.89 -4.07 3.69
CA SER A 117 0.10 -3.79 4.73
C SER A 117 0.93 -5.01 5.09
N HIS A 118 0.30 -6.18 5.25
CA HIS A 118 1.01 -7.43 5.50
C HIS A 118 1.92 -7.81 4.33
N ALA A 119 1.43 -7.75 3.09
CA ALA A 119 2.24 -8.03 1.92
C ALA A 119 3.42 -7.06 1.76
N GLN A 120 3.22 -5.78 2.07
CA GLN A 120 4.29 -4.78 2.07
C GLN A 120 5.31 -5.08 3.17
N ALA A 121 4.86 -5.38 4.40
CA ALA A 121 5.73 -5.77 5.50
C ALA A 121 6.52 -7.05 5.15
N SER A 122 5.87 -8.07 4.59
CA SER A 122 6.51 -9.30 4.14
C SER A 122 7.56 -9.06 3.06
N ARG A 123 7.27 -8.23 2.05
CA ARG A 123 8.26 -7.87 1.00
C ARG A 123 9.49 -7.21 1.59
N ILE A 124 9.28 -6.24 2.45
CA ILE A 124 10.35 -5.51 3.10
C ILE A 124 11.20 -6.41 4.01
N ILE A 125 10.56 -7.32 4.74
CA ILE A 125 11.26 -8.31 5.55
C ILE A 125 12.07 -9.22 4.64
N GLN A 126 11.51 -9.64 3.50
CA GLN A 126 12.22 -10.45 2.52
C GLN A 126 13.43 -9.70 1.94
N ASP A 127 13.28 -8.44 1.53
CA ASP A 127 14.38 -7.61 1.03
C ASP A 127 15.49 -7.44 2.09
N ALA A 128 15.09 -7.28 3.35
CA ALA A 128 16.03 -7.20 4.47
C ALA A 128 16.80 -8.52 4.67
N LEU A 129 16.12 -9.67 4.55
CA LEU A 129 16.74 -11.00 4.62
C LEU A 129 17.65 -11.27 3.41
N ASP A 130 17.28 -10.82 2.22
CA ASP A 130 18.07 -10.99 0.99
C ASP A 130 19.36 -10.14 1.01
N SER A 131 19.40 -9.07 1.84
CA SER A 131 20.62 -8.29 2.08
C SER A 131 21.65 -9.00 2.97
N LEU A 132 21.26 -10.08 3.65
CA LEU A 132 22.11 -10.90 4.49
C LEU A 132 22.79 -12.02 3.68
N THR A 133 23.86 -12.57 4.22
CA THR A 133 24.42 -13.80 3.61
C THR A 133 23.45 -14.97 3.80
N PRO A 134 23.44 -15.99 2.92
CA PRO A 134 22.52 -17.13 3.04
C PRO A 134 22.53 -17.80 4.43
N ARG A 135 23.72 -17.90 5.06
CA ARG A 135 23.87 -18.40 6.43
C ARG A 135 23.25 -17.48 7.49
N GLU A 136 23.42 -16.17 7.37
CA GLU A 136 22.81 -15.19 8.28
C GLU A 136 21.29 -15.19 8.13
N ALA A 137 20.76 -15.20 6.89
CA ALA A 137 19.33 -15.27 6.63
C ALA A 137 18.70 -16.57 7.18
N SER A 138 19.38 -17.71 7.05
CA SER A 138 18.91 -18.99 7.59
C SER A 138 18.79 -18.96 9.11
N VAL A 139 19.79 -18.45 9.83
CA VAL A 139 19.74 -18.33 11.30
C VAL A 139 18.60 -17.41 11.74
N ILE A 140 18.42 -16.27 11.05
CA ILE A 140 17.32 -15.34 11.36
C ILE A 140 15.95 -15.96 11.06
N ARG A 141 15.78 -16.69 9.94
CA ARG A 141 14.51 -17.36 9.62
C ARG A 141 14.14 -18.39 10.67
N GLU A 142 15.05 -19.31 10.99
CA GLU A 142 14.79 -20.36 11.99
C GLU A 142 14.47 -19.75 13.36
N ARG A 143 15.21 -18.71 13.77
CA ARG A 143 15.05 -18.15 15.11
C ARG A 143 13.78 -17.30 15.28
N PHE A 144 13.36 -16.54 14.26
CA PHE A 144 12.28 -15.55 14.39
C PHE A 144 10.99 -15.92 13.65
N PHE A 145 11.01 -16.91 12.75
CA PHE A 145 9.82 -17.37 12.04
C PHE A 145 9.40 -18.79 12.43
N SER A 146 10.36 -19.62 12.87
CA SER A 146 10.09 -20.97 13.37
C SER A 146 10.20 -21.09 14.90
N ASP A 147 10.54 -20.00 15.59
CA ASP A 147 10.81 -19.94 17.03
C ASP A 147 11.80 -21.00 17.56
N SER A 148 12.69 -21.50 16.69
CA SER A 148 13.68 -22.52 17.05
C SER A 148 14.71 -21.98 18.03
N SER A 149 15.13 -22.81 18.97
CA SER A 149 16.18 -22.44 19.94
C SER A 149 17.56 -22.38 19.29
N LEU A 150 18.51 -21.67 19.91
CA LEU A 150 19.90 -21.64 19.43
C LEU A 150 20.54 -23.03 19.34
N ASP A 151 20.13 -23.93 20.24
CA ASP A 151 20.67 -25.28 20.33
C ASP A 151 20.13 -26.16 19.18
N GLU A 152 18.84 -26.05 18.86
CA GLU A 152 18.23 -26.72 17.69
C GLU A 152 18.82 -26.21 16.36
N ILE A 153 19.05 -24.89 16.25
CA ILE A 153 19.68 -24.31 15.05
C ILE A 153 21.14 -24.76 14.93
N ALA A 154 21.85 -24.87 16.05
CA ALA A 154 23.24 -25.33 16.09
C ALA A 154 23.36 -26.78 15.62
N GLU A 155 22.44 -27.65 16.05
CA GLU A 155 22.34 -29.03 15.60
C GLU A 155 22.05 -29.11 14.09
N LYS A 156 21.03 -28.38 13.60
CA LYS A 156 20.64 -28.37 12.18
C LYS A 156 21.73 -27.85 11.24
N MET A 157 22.59 -26.94 11.72
CA MET A 157 23.67 -26.34 10.94
C MET A 157 25.04 -26.97 11.19
N GLU A 158 25.12 -28.02 12.01
CA GLU A 158 26.36 -28.70 12.42
C GLU A 158 27.44 -27.73 12.94
N VAL A 159 27.03 -26.77 13.76
CA VAL A 159 27.92 -25.77 14.38
C VAL A 159 27.68 -25.68 15.87
N THR A 160 28.57 -24.99 16.59
CA THR A 160 28.36 -24.75 18.02
C THR A 160 27.28 -23.70 18.25
N ARG A 161 26.58 -23.80 19.38
CA ARG A 161 25.63 -22.79 19.87
C ARG A 161 26.19 -21.37 19.87
N GLU A 162 27.44 -21.21 20.33
CA GLU A 162 28.12 -19.92 20.35
C GLU A 162 28.36 -19.39 18.93
N ARG A 163 28.63 -20.28 17.97
CA ARG A 163 28.78 -19.89 16.57
C ARG A 163 27.45 -19.37 15.99
N VAL A 164 26.32 -20.00 16.30
CA VAL A 164 25.00 -19.50 15.90
C VAL A 164 24.72 -18.13 16.51
N ARG A 165 24.98 -17.95 17.81
CA ARG A 165 24.86 -16.66 18.51
C ARG A 165 25.69 -15.56 17.84
N GLN A 166 26.92 -15.85 17.43
CA GLN A 166 27.76 -14.89 16.71
C GLN A 166 27.18 -14.49 15.36
N ILE A 167 26.67 -15.48 14.59
CA ILE A 167 26.04 -15.24 13.29
C ILE A 167 24.80 -14.37 13.44
N GLU A 168 23.94 -14.68 14.41
CA GLU A 168 22.75 -13.91 14.74
C GLU A 168 23.10 -12.47 15.13
N ALA A 169 24.03 -12.26 16.06
CA ALA A 169 24.44 -10.93 16.50
C ALA A 169 24.97 -10.10 15.31
N LYS A 170 25.71 -10.74 14.40
CA LYS A 170 26.21 -10.10 13.17
C LYS A 170 25.07 -9.73 12.21
N ALA A 171 24.10 -10.62 12.02
CA ALA A 171 22.92 -10.38 11.20
C ALA A 171 22.05 -9.25 11.76
N LEU A 172 21.72 -9.29 13.06
CA LEU A 172 20.97 -8.23 13.74
C LEU A 172 21.68 -6.87 13.67
N ARG A 173 23.01 -6.85 13.79
CA ARG A 173 23.78 -5.61 13.62
C ARG A 173 23.66 -5.04 12.21
N LYS A 174 23.63 -5.90 11.18
CA LYS A 174 23.42 -5.49 9.78
C LYS A 174 22.01 -4.96 9.55
N LEU A 175 21.00 -5.64 10.10
CA LEU A 175 19.59 -5.27 10.00
C LEU A 175 19.28 -3.94 10.72
N ARG A 176 20.01 -3.59 11.78
CA ARG A 176 19.83 -2.32 12.53
C ARG A 176 20.40 -1.07 11.87
N HIS A 177 21.20 -1.19 10.79
CA HIS A 177 21.86 -0.04 10.19
C HIS A 177 20.92 0.72 9.25
N LYS A 178 20.53 1.96 9.61
CA LYS A 178 19.56 2.81 8.89
C LYS A 178 19.81 2.97 7.38
N SER A 179 21.05 2.80 6.93
CA SER A 179 21.42 2.87 5.50
C SER A 179 21.05 1.64 4.67
N ARG A 180 20.65 0.53 5.30
CA ARG A 180 20.29 -0.74 4.63
C ARG A 180 18.85 -1.18 4.87
N ILE A 181 18.19 -0.55 5.82
CA ILE A 181 16.75 -0.67 6.04
C ILE A 181 16.10 0.20 4.95
N PRO A 182 15.26 -0.37 4.05
CA PRO A 182 14.46 0.44 3.14
C PRO A 182 13.73 1.52 3.95
N GLN A 183 13.77 2.80 3.52
CA GLN A 183 13.08 3.90 4.22
C GLN A 183 11.59 3.61 4.49
N GLU A 184 11.02 2.65 3.75
CA GLU A 184 9.66 2.13 3.88
C GLU A 184 9.37 1.41 5.22
N LEU A 185 10.38 0.86 5.93
CA LEU A 185 10.16 0.21 7.24
C LEU A 185 9.76 1.19 8.34
N ALA A 186 10.29 2.42 8.29
CA ALA A 186 10.03 3.41 9.33
C ALA A 186 8.55 3.82 9.37
N GLY A 187 7.87 3.84 8.21
CA GLY A 187 6.44 4.19 8.13
C GLY A 187 5.48 3.07 8.50
N ILE A 188 5.92 1.80 8.52
CA ILE A 188 5.03 0.65 8.80
C ILE A 188 4.82 0.45 10.31
N ALA A 189 5.82 0.78 11.14
CA ALA A 189 5.71 0.69 12.60
C ALA A 189 4.55 1.56 13.15
N ASP A 190 4.35 2.75 12.57
CA ASP A 190 3.27 3.68 12.95
C ASP A 190 1.88 3.16 12.56
N VAL A 191 1.77 2.32 11.52
CA VAL A 191 0.50 1.77 11.03
C VAL A 191 0.10 0.50 11.78
N ILE A 192 1.08 -0.32 12.20
CA ILE A 192 0.81 -1.55 12.95
C ILE A 192 0.55 -1.26 14.44
N GLY A 193 1.10 -0.17 14.99
CA GLY A 193 0.95 0.22 16.40
C GLY A 193 -0.38 0.90 16.78
N GLY A 194 -1.25 1.24 15.82
CA GLY A 194 -2.42 2.10 16.06
C GLY A 194 -3.69 1.43 16.61
N ALA A 195 -3.64 0.22 17.15
CA ALA A 195 -4.84 -0.49 17.63
C ALA A 195 -4.67 -1.21 18.97
N ALA A 196 -3.73 -0.76 19.80
CA ALA A 196 -3.52 -1.30 21.15
C ALA A 196 -3.27 -0.17 22.14
N ASP A 197 -4.23 0.72 22.31
CA ASP A 197 -4.41 1.50 23.55
C ASP A 197 -5.92 1.78 23.71
N ALA A 198 -6.52 1.05 24.64
CA ALA A 198 -7.81 1.34 25.27
C ALA A 198 -7.56 2.12 26.56
#